data_AF-A0A3D5UP50-F1
#
_entry.id   AF-A0A3D5UP50-F1
#
_cell.length_a   1.000
_cell.length_b   1.000
_cell.length_c   1.000
_cell.angle_alpha   90.00
_cell.angle_beta   90.00
_cell.angle_gamma   90.00
#
_symmetry.space_group_name_H-M   'P 1'
#
loop_
_entity.id
_entity.type
_entity.pdbx_description
1 polymer ?
#
loop_
_entity_poly.entity_id
_entity_poly.type
_entity_poly.pdbx_seq_one_letter_code
_entity_poly.pdbx_strand_id
1 'polypeptide(L)'
;MRLSGIVKGEKMRAGRQRWTFIFVVIVFVIAGTFIGDLLGNSISIFARDFSLRLLSQEGSGWLLDLYFIKIQLGFLFRLNLGSIIFLIIGLILFYKR
;
A
#
# COMPACT_ATOMS: atom_id res chain seq x y z
N MET A 1 -9.58 23.02 -32.85
CA MET A 1 -9.98 21.65 -32.44
C MET A 1 -8.82 20.69 -32.12
N ARG A 2 -7.64 20.75 -32.76
CA ARG A 2 -6.52 19.80 -32.52
C ARG A 2 -5.92 19.80 -31.10
N LEU A 3 -5.95 20.92 -30.38
CA LEU A 3 -5.36 21.04 -29.03
C LEU A 3 -6.08 20.19 -27.97
N SER A 4 -7.37 19.92 -28.15
CA SER A 4 -8.18 19.12 -27.19
C SER A 4 -7.74 17.65 -27.14
N GLY A 5 -7.32 17.08 -28.27
CA GLY A 5 -6.87 15.69 -28.35
C GLY A 5 -5.52 15.44 -27.66
N ILE A 6 -4.60 16.41 -27.76
CA ILE A 6 -3.26 16.34 -27.15
C ILE A 6 -3.36 16.37 -25.62
N VAL A 7 -4.11 17.34 -25.09
CA VAL A 7 -4.33 17.49 -23.63
C VAL A 7 -5.02 16.25 -23.03
N LYS A 8 -5.99 15.66 -23.76
CA LYS A 8 -6.67 14.43 -23.32
C LYS A 8 -5.70 13.23 -23.28
N GLY A 9 -4.80 13.12 -24.27
CA GLY A 9 -3.78 12.06 -24.32
C GLY A 9 -2.74 12.14 -23.19
N GLU A 10 -2.31 13.35 -22.84
CA GLU A 10 -1.37 13.56 -21.73
C GLU A 10 -1.98 13.21 -20.36
N LYS A 11 -3.23 13.62 -20.11
CA LYS A 11 -3.95 13.25 -18.88
C LYS A 11 -4.11 11.73 -18.73
N MET A 12 -4.40 11.02 -19.83
CA MET A 12 -4.51 9.56 -19.85
C MET A 12 -3.16 8.87 -19.57
N ARG A 13 -2.06 9.39 -20.12
CA ARG A 13 -0.71 8.88 -19.87
C ARG A 13 -0.27 9.09 -18.41
N ALA A 14 -0.49 10.29 -17.87
CA ALA A 14 -0.18 10.62 -16.48
C ALA A 14 -1.01 9.76 -15.50
N GLY A 15 -2.30 9.56 -15.79
CA GLY A 15 -3.17 8.67 -15.00
C GLY A 15 -2.64 7.24 -14.98
N ARG A 16 -2.28 6.68 -16.15
CA ARG A 16 -1.74 5.31 -16.25
C ARG A 16 -0.47 5.15 -15.43
N GLN A 17 0.47 6.10 -15.50
CA GLN A 17 1.72 6.03 -14.73
C GLN A 17 1.49 6.05 -13.21
N ARG A 18 0.52 6.85 -12.73
CA ARG A 18 0.13 6.88 -11.30
C ARG A 18 -0.43 5.54 -10.84
N TRP A 19 -1.29 4.90 -11.63
CA TRP A 19 -1.82 3.57 -11.31
C TRP A 19 -0.73 2.50 -11.31
N THR A 20 0.20 2.54 -12.27
CA THR A 20 1.36 1.64 -12.28
C THR A 20 2.22 1.82 -11.04
N PHE A 21 2.46 3.06 -10.60
CA PHE A 21 3.21 3.33 -9.37
C PHE A 21 2.53 2.74 -8.14
N ILE A 22 1.23 3.00 -7.97
CA ILE A 22 0.44 2.46 -6.85
C ILE A 22 0.48 0.93 -6.86
N PHE A 23 0.31 0.32 -8.03
CA PHE A 23 0.39 -1.13 -8.19
C PHE A 23 1.75 -1.68 -7.75
N VAL A 24 2.86 -1.05 -8.17
CA VAL A 24 4.21 -1.45 -7.75
C VAL A 24 4.37 -1.35 -6.24
N VAL A 25 3.96 -0.24 -5.63
CA VAL A 25 4.03 -0.06 -4.17
C VAL A 25 3.27 -1.18 -3.46
N ILE A 26 2.02 -1.44 -3.85
CA ILE A 26 1.18 -2.48 -3.21
C ILE A 26 1.82 -3.87 -3.37
N VAL A 27 2.22 -4.24 -4.57
CA VAL A 27 2.77 -5.58 -4.86
C VAL A 27 4.06 -5.84 -4.09
N PHE A 28 4.99 -4.88 -4.08
CA PHE A 28 6.26 -5.06 -3.39
C PHE A 28 6.12 -5.04 -1.87
N VAL A 29 5.21 -4.23 -1.33
CA VAL A 29 4.91 -4.26 0.12
C VAL A 29 4.36 -5.62 0.51
N ILE A 30 3.36 -6.15 -0.22
CA ILE A 30 2.76 -7.46 0.08
C ILE A 30 3.79 -8.59 -0.04
N ALA A 31 4.55 -8.60 -1.14
CA ALA A 31 5.59 -9.61 -1.38
C ALA A 31 6.68 -9.55 -0.30
N GLY A 32 7.10 -8.34 0.08
CA GLY A 32 8.09 -8.13 1.13
C GLY A 32 7.60 -8.54 2.51
N THR A 33 6.33 -8.28 2.85
CA THR A 33 5.74 -8.75 4.11
C THR A 33 5.79 -10.28 4.17
N PHE A 34 5.33 -10.95 3.12
CA PHE A 34 5.33 -12.42 3.05
C PHE A 34 6.76 -13.00 3.22
N ILE A 35 7.73 -12.47 2.48
CA ILE A 35 9.13 -12.91 2.57
C ILE A 35 9.74 -12.58 3.94
N GLY A 36 9.43 -11.41 4.48
CA GLY A 36 9.89 -10.98 5.80
C GLY A 36 9.36 -11.89 6.91
N ASP A 37 8.11 -12.35 6.82
CA ASP A 37 7.53 -13.25 7.82
C ASP A 37 8.18 -14.64 7.75
N LEU A 38 8.46 -15.14 6.54
CA LEU A 38 9.22 -16.38 6.36
C LEU A 38 10.62 -16.28 6.96
N LEU A 39 11.30 -15.16 6.74
CA LEU A 39 12.64 -14.89 7.30
C LEU A 39 12.61 -14.63 8.80
N GLY A 40 11.51 -14.10 9.34
CA GLY A 40 11.32 -13.84 10.77
C GLY A 40 11.43 -15.10 11.63
N ASN A 41 11.06 -16.26 11.07
CA ASN A 41 11.22 -17.56 11.74
C ASN A 41 12.69 -17.97 11.91
N SER A 42 13.61 -17.41 11.12
CA SER A 42 15.04 -17.74 11.15
C SER A 42 15.90 -16.60 11.68
N ILE A 43 15.50 -15.34 11.45
CA ILE A 43 16.26 -14.15 11.79
C ILE A 43 15.34 -13.21 12.58
N SER A 44 15.59 -13.09 13.89
CA SER A 44 14.75 -12.36 14.83
C SER A 44 14.52 -10.89 14.47
N ILE A 45 15.44 -10.28 13.72
CA ILE A 45 15.29 -8.89 13.27
C ILE A 45 14.08 -8.72 12.32
N PHE A 46 13.81 -9.73 11.48
CA PHE A 46 12.68 -9.72 10.53
C PHE A 46 11.34 -10.00 11.20
N ALA A 47 11.33 -10.59 12.40
CA ALA A 47 10.12 -10.86 13.16
C ALA A 47 9.49 -9.61 13.79
N ARG A 48 10.20 -8.46 13.79
CA ARG A 48 9.64 -7.20 14.30
C ARG A 48 8.64 -6.62 13.29
N ASP A 49 7.41 -6.46 13.75
CA ASP A 49 6.34 -5.80 13.00
C ASP A 49 6.04 -4.38 13.52
N PHE A 50 5.62 -3.53 12.60
CA PHE A 50 5.10 -2.19 12.82
C PHE A 50 3.69 -2.13 12.27
N SER A 51 2.73 -1.74 13.11
CA SER A 51 1.33 -1.65 12.70
C SER A 51 0.95 -0.20 12.37
N LEU A 52 0.47 0.01 11.15
CA LEU A 52 -0.14 1.26 10.71
C LEU A 52 -1.65 1.08 10.70
N ARG A 53 -2.33 1.86 11.54
CA ARG A 53 -3.78 1.92 11.58
C ARG A 53 -4.25 3.11 10.75
N LEU A 54 -5.11 2.84 9.77
CA LEU A 54 -5.73 3.85 8.91
C LEU A 54 -7.24 3.78 9.12
N LEU A 55 -7.85 4.95 9.36
CA LEU A 55 -9.30 5.09 9.58
C LEU A 55 -9.83 4.33 10.81
N SER A 56 -8.92 3.91 11.70
CA SER A 56 -9.21 3.22 12.96
C SER A 56 -8.29 3.75 14.05
N GLN A 57 -8.56 4.96 14.53
CA GLN A 57 -7.97 5.39 15.79
C GLN A 57 -8.59 4.56 16.92
N GLU A 58 -7.83 4.34 18.00
CA GLU A 58 -8.40 3.80 19.24
C GLU A 58 -9.59 4.67 19.66
N GLY A 59 -10.81 4.12 19.54
CA GLY A 59 -12.05 4.81 19.86
C GLY A 59 -12.74 5.61 18.75
N SER A 60 -12.14 5.82 17.56
CA SER A 60 -12.74 6.64 16.49
C SER A 60 -12.67 6.03 15.08
N GLY A 61 -12.82 4.70 14.99
CA GLY A 61 -13.12 4.06 13.70
C GLY A 61 -14.42 4.62 13.10
N TRP A 62 -14.59 4.51 11.79
CA TRP A 62 -15.85 4.88 11.14
C TRP A 62 -16.95 3.93 11.65
N LEU A 63 -17.78 4.43 12.57
CA LEU A 63 -18.83 3.70 13.26
C LEU A 63 -20.15 4.03 12.60
N LEU A 64 -20.72 3.04 11.90
CA LEU A 64 -22.11 3.10 11.47
C LEU A 64 -22.93 2.38 12.54
N ASP A 65 -23.59 3.16 13.40
CA ASP A 65 -24.47 2.66 14.45
C ASP A 65 -25.92 2.79 13.97
N LEU A 66 -26.50 1.66 13.56
CA LEU A 66 -27.91 1.54 13.20
C LEU A 66 -28.63 0.78 14.31
N TYR A 67 -29.95 1.00 14.44
CA TYR A 67 -30.78 0.45 15.52
C TYR A 67 -30.63 -1.07 15.75
N PHE A 68 -30.29 -1.84 14.72
CA PHE A 68 -30.14 -3.30 14.76
C PHE A 68 -28.74 -3.82 14.36
N ILE A 69 -27.81 -2.94 13.95
CA ILE A 69 -26.49 -3.36 13.47
C ILE A 69 -25.42 -2.30 13.70
N LYS A 70 -24.24 -2.74 14.15
CA LYS A 70 -23.04 -1.90 14.31
C LYS A 70 -21.95 -2.37 13.35
N ILE A 71 -21.44 -1.48 12.51
CA ILE A 71 -20.33 -1.76 11.59
C ILE A 71 -19.18 -0.81 11.91
N GLN A 72 -17.99 -1.37 12.16
CA GLN A 72 -16.76 -0.62 12.38
C GLN A 72 -15.78 -0.91 11.24
N LEU A 73 -15.49 0.10 10.43
CA LEU A 73 -14.56 -0.01 9.31
C LEU A 73 -13.19 0.56 9.69
N GLY A 74 -12.12 -0.12 9.26
CA GLY A 74 -10.75 0.31 9.48
C GLY A 74 -9.75 -0.58 8.75
N PHE A 75 -8.58 -0.02 8.44
CA PHE A 75 -7.47 -0.77 7.86
C PHE A 75 -6.34 -0.91 8.87
N LEU A 76 -5.83 -2.13 9.02
CA LEU A 76 -4.64 -2.44 9.80
C LEU A 76 -3.58 -3.01 8.85
N PHE A 77 -2.54 -2.23 8.59
CA PHE A 77 -1.39 -2.70 7.81
C PHE A 77 -0.29 -3.10 8.78
N ARG A 78 0.13 -4.37 8.73
CA ARG A 78 1.31 -4.85 9.46
C ARG A 78 2.48 -4.90 8.49
N LEU A 79 3.50 -4.10 8.79
CA LEU A 79 4.72 -3.99 8.00
C LEU A 79 5.87 -4.59 8.79
N ASN A 80 6.70 -5.40 8.15
CA ASN A 80 7.95 -5.92 8.72
C ASN A 80 9.16 -5.38 7.94
N LEU A 81 10.37 -5.71 8.37
CA LEU A 81 11.58 -5.29 7.65
C LEU A 81 11.62 -5.77 6.19
N GLY A 82 11.06 -6.95 5.89
CA GLY A 82 10.95 -7.46 4.53
C GLY A 82 10.13 -6.54 3.63
N SER A 83 8.99 -6.05 4.13
CA SER A 83 8.13 -5.11 3.40
C SER A 83 8.83 -3.80 3.06
N ILE A 84 9.68 -3.29 3.97
CA ILE A 84 10.47 -2.06 3.76
C ILE A 84 11.54 -2.29 2.69
N ILE A 85 12.29 -3.38 2.78
CA ILE A 85 13.37 -3.71 1.83
C ILE A 85 12.78 -3.88 0.42
N PHE A 86 11.70 -4.66 0.29
CA PHE A 86 11.07 -4.88 -1.01
C PHE A 86 10.42 -3.61 -1.55
N LEU A 87 9.82 -2.75 -0.72
CA LEU A 87 9.34 -1.45 -1.18
C LEU A 87 10.46 -0.62 -1.79
N ILE A 88 11.63 -0.54 -1.14
CA ILE A 88 12.79 0.17 -1.67
C ILE A 88 13.23 -0.43 -3.02
N ILE A 89 13.31 -1.76 -3.12
CA ILE A 89 13.66 -2.45 -4.37
C ILE A 89 12.63 -2.13 -5.47
N GLY A 90 11.34 -2.19 -5.16
CA GLY A 90 10.26 -1.87 -6.08
C GLY A 90 10.34 -0.44 -6.59
N LEU A 91 10.64 0.52 -5.72
CA LEU A 91 10.85 1.92 -6.09
C LEU A 91 12.08 2.09 -6.99
N ILE A 92 13.20 1.46 -6.65
CA ILE A 92 14.41 1.48 -7.49
C ILE A 92 14.09 0.93 -8.89
N LEU A 93 13.40 -0.21 -8.98
CA LEU A 93 13.01 -0.81 -10.26
C LEU A 93 12.03 0.06 -11.05
N PHE A 94 11.12 0.75 -10.37
CA PHE A 94 10.17 1.66 -11.01
C PHE A 94 10.87 2.89 -11.59
N TYR A 95 11.80 3.50 -10.85
CA TYR A 95 12.51 4.72 -11.26
C TYR A 95 13.72 4.47 -12.16
N LYS A 96 14.27 3.25 -12.18
CA LYS A 96 15.33 2.86 -13.11
C LYS A 96 14.82 2.77 -14.57
N ARG A 97 13.51 2.73 -14.76
CA ARG A 97 12.84 2.59 -16.05
C ARG A 97 12.54 3.94 -16.69
#